data_AF-A0A1L3IAP3-F1
#
_entry.id   AF-A0A1L3IAP3-F1
#
_cell.length_a   1.000
_cell.length_b   1.000
_cell.length_c   1.000
_cell.angle_alpha   90.00
_cell.angle_beta   90.00
_cell.angle_gamma   90.00
#
_symmetry.space_group_name_H-M   'P 1'
#
loop_
_entity.id
_entity.type
_entity.pdbx_description
1 polymer ?
#
loop_
_entity_poly.entity_id
_entity_poly.type
_entity_poly.pdbx_seq_one_letter_code
_entity_poly.pdbx_strand_id
1 'polypeptide(L)'
;MSKITDFETAVADIPSGATLAIVGVIGWIVPEKLLCSLGQRYLDTGAPGDLTLYVPCFEGDNGAIKGIDNLMHDGMTKRLITGSFINPPDPKTGERPGRWVRSGPTRSRPTVFISAS
;
A
#
# COMPACT_ATOMS: atom_id res chain seq x y z
N MET A 1 -27.46 -1.47 -14.79
CA MET A 1 -26.85 -1.61 -13.45
C MET A 1 -25.92 -0.43 -13.22
N SER A 2 -25.97 0.15 -12.02
CA SER A 2 -25.00 1.18 -11.60
C SER A 2 -23.66 0.52 -11.29
N LYS A 3 -22.56 1.18 -11.66
CA LYS A 3 -21.18 0.77 -11.30
C LYS A 3 -20.62 1.57 -10.12
N ILE A 4 -21.46 2.40 -9.49
CA ILE A 4 -21.09 3.24 -8.35
C ILE A 4 -21.44 2.49 -7.08
N THR A 5 -20.45 2.35 -6.19
CA THR A 5 -20.57 1.69 -4.89
C THR A 5 -19.69 2.41 -3.87
N ASP A 6 -19.84 2.08 -2.59
CA ASP A 6 -19.00 2.58 -1.51
C ASP A 6 -17.64 1.84 -1.45
N PHE A 7 -16.70 2.36 -0.65
CA PHE A 7 -15.34 1.83 -0.60
C PHE A 7 -15.26 0.45 0.04
N GLU A 8 -16.05 0.18 1.08
CA GLU A 8 -16.03 -1.10 1.80
C GLU A 8 -16.51 -2.22 0.89
N THR A 9 -17.62 -1.98 0.19
CA THR A 9 -18.14 -2.90 -0.83
C THR A 9 -17.14 -3.09 -1.98
N ALA A 10 -16.50 -2.02 -2.45
CA ALA A 10 -15.54 -2.10 -3.55
C ALA A 10 -14.32 -2.99 -3.24
N VAL A 11 -13.88 -3.03 -1.97
CA VAL A 11 -12.71 -3.81 -1.56
C VAL A 11 -13.07 -5.19 -1.01
N ALA A 12 -14.35 -5.48 -0.75
CA ALA A 12 -14.81 -6.70 -0.10
C ALA A 12 -14.46 -7.98 -0.88
N ASP A 13 -14.49 -7.90 -2.21
CA ASP A 13 -14.27 -9.07 -3.07
C ASP A 13 -12.78 -9.36 -3.35
N ILE A 14 -11.86 -8.53 -2.84
CA ILE A 14 -10.42 -8.76 -2.98
C ILE A 14 -10.01 -9.97 -2.12
N PRO A 15 -9.52 -11.08 -2.72
CA PRO A 15 -9.11 -12.26 -1.96
C PRO A 15 -7.65 -12.17 -1.50
N SER A 16 -7.28 -12.98 -0.50
CA SER A 16 -5.88 -13.20 -0.14
C SER A 16 -5.08 -13.76 -1.34
N GLY A 17 -3.82 -13.35 -1.46
CA GLY A 17 -2.96 -13.73 -2.59
C GLY A 17 -3.25 -12.98 -3.90
N ALA A 18 -4.20 -12.04 -3.91
CA ALA A 18 -4.48 -11.22 -5.08
C ALA A 18 -3.28 -10.35 -5.49
N THR A 19 -3.23 -10.03 -6.78
CA THR A 19 -2.30 -9.03 -7.31
C THR A 19 -3.06 -7.74 -7.59
N LEU A 20 -2.65 -6.65 -6.96
CA LEU A 20 -3.26 -5.33 -7.11
C LEU A 20 -2.34 -4.43 -7.92
N ALA A 21 -2.85 -3.92 -9.03
CA ALA A 21 -2.22 -2.83 -9.76
C ALA A 21 -2.82 -1.52 -9.24
N ILE A 22 -1.97 -0.66 -8.67
CA ILE A 22 -2.38 0.62 -8.12
C ILE A 22 -1.67 1.69 -8.96
N VAL A 23 -2.43 2.72 -9.32
CA VAL A 23 -1.93 3.84 -10.11
C VAL A 23 -1.95 5.08 -9.23
N GLY A 24 -0.78 5.68 -9.10
CA GLY A 24 -0.56 6.91 -8.38
C GLY A 24 0.86 7.41 -8.62
N VAL A 25 1.11 8.68 -8.28
CA VAL A 25 2.46 9.23 -8.24
C VAL A 25 2.57 10.17 -7.05
N ILE A 26 3.36 9.77 -6.06
CA ILE A 26 3.50 10.51 -4.79
C ILE A 26 2.09 10.73 -4.21
N GLY A 27 1.66 11.96 -3.91
CA GLY A 27 0.32 12.26 -3.40
C GLY A 27 -0.75 12.45 -4.48
N TRP A 28 -0.40 12.31 -5.76
CA TRP A 28 -1.29 12.65 -6.87
C TRP A 28 -2.00 11.41 -7.38
N ILE A 29 -3.29 11.57 -7.67
CA ILE A 29 -4.19 10.54 -8.21
C ILE A 29 -4.22 9.22 -7.41
N VAL A 30 -3.73 9.22 -6.17
CA VAL A 30 -3.74 8.07 -5.27
C VAL A 30 -5.17 7.76 -4.83
N PRO A 31 -5.64 6.50 -4.95
CA PRO A 31 -6.96 6.09 -4.47
C PRO A 31 -7.00 5.94 -2.93
N GLU A 32 -6.60 6.97 -2.19
CA GLU A 32 -6.31 6.92 -0.75
C GLU A 32 -7.43 6.31 0.09
N LYS A 33 -8.69 6.71 -0.15
CA LYS A 33 -9.84 6.17 0.60
C LYS A 33 -10.04 4.67 0.37
N LEU A 34 -9.73 4.19 -0.83
CA LEU A 34 -9.86 2.79 -1.22
C LEU A 34 -8.74 1.96 -0.57
N LEU A 35 -7.51 2.49 -0.56
CA LEU A 35 -6.37 1.88 0.13
C LEU A 35 -6.57 1.84 1.66
N CYS A 36 -7.07 2.93 2.23
CA CYS A 36 -7.42 3.03 3.65
C CYS A 36 -8.51 2.02 4.03
N SER A 37 -9.57 1.90 3.23
CA SER A 37 -10.65 0.93 3.46
C SER A 37 -10.15 -0.52 3.39
N LEU A 38 -9.27 -0.84 2.43
CA LEU A 38 -8.67 -2.17 2.33
C LEU A 38 -7.72 -2.47 3.51
N GLY A 39 -6.91 -1.49 3.94
CA GLY A 39 -6.08 -1.60 5.12
C GLY A 39 -6.89 -1.83 6.40
N GLN A 40 -7.96 -1.06 6.58
CA GLN A 40 -8.87 -1.22 7.73
C GLN A 40 -9.53 -2.60 7.74
N ARG A 41 -10.00 -3.08 6.59
CA ARG A 41 -10.54 -4.45 6.47
C ARG A 41 -9.53 -5.50 6.92
N TYR A 42 -8.25 -5.34 6.58
CA TYR A 42 -7.20 -6.24 7.03
C TYR A 42 -6.98 -6.17 8.54
N LEU A 43 -6.96 -4.97 9.12
CA LEU A 43 -6.84 -4.80 10.57
C LEU A 43 -8.00 -5.44 11.34
N ASP A 44 -9.22 -5.34 10.81
CA ASP A 44 -10.42 -5.87 11.46
C ASP A 44 -10.55 -7.39 11.34
N THR A 45 -10.11 -7.97 10.22
CA THR A 45 -10.41 -9.38 9.88
C THR A 45 -9.18 -10.27 9.73
N GLY A 46 -7.98 -9.70 9.65
CA GLY A 46 -6.75 -10.40 9.25
C GLY A 46 -6.68 -10.77 7.77
N ALA A 47 -7.63 -10.30 6.94
CA ALA A 47 -7.72 -10.59 5.52
C ALA A 47 -8.10 -9.34 4.69
N PRO A 48 -7.64 -9.21 3.44
CA PRO A 48 -6.86 -10.19 2.67
C PRO A 48 -5.36 -10.15 2.99
N GLY A 49 -4.72 -11.33 3.03
CA GLY A 49 -3.28 -11.50 3.27
C GLY A 49 -2.49 -11.85 2.02
N ASP A 50 -1.17 -11.84 2.12
CA ASP A 50 -0.22 -12.27 1.09
C ASP A 50 -0.38 -11.60 -0.30
N LEU A 51 -0.81 -10.33 -0.32
CA LEU A 51 -1.01 -9.55 -1.55
C LEU A 51 0.31 -9.32 -2.30
N THR A 52 0.20 -9.28 -3.64
CA THR A 52 1.26 -8.73 -4.51
C THR A 52 0.81 -7.36 -5.01
N LEU A 53 1.61 -6.33 -4.74
CA LEU A 53 1.34 -4.98 -5.19
C LEU A 53 2.22 -4.65 -6.40
N TYR A 54 1.61 -4.10 -7.44
CA TYR A 54 2.30 -3.50 -8.58
C TYR A 54 1.98 -2.00 -8.59
N VAL A 55 3.00 -1.18 -8.35
CA VAL A 55 2.88 0.29 -8.30
C VAL A 55 3.96 0.91 -9.18
N PRO A 56 3.63 1.36 -10.41
CA PRO A 56 4.64 1.86 -11.36
C PRO A 56 5.52 2.98 -10.77
N CYS A 57 4.90 3.88 -10.01
CA CYS A 57 5.58 4.87 -9.19
C CYS A 57 5.13 4.70 -7.73
N PHE A 58 5.95 5.15 -6.78
CA PHE A 58 5.57 5.11 -5.36
C PHE A 58 4.34 5.99 -5.12
N GLU A 59 3.42 5.54 -4.27
CA GLU A 59 2.19 6.25 -3.92
C GLU A 59 2.18 6.60 -2.43
N GLY A 60 1.96 7.88 -2.14
CA GLY A 60 2.07 8.49 -0.82
C GLY A 60 2.92 9.75 -0.87
N ASP A 61 2.63 10.72 -0.01
CA ASP A 61 3.36 12.00 0.07
C ASP A 61 4.20 12.14 1.36
N ASN A 62 4.31 11.06 2.13
CA ASN A 62 4.95 11.05 3.44
C ASN A 62 4.42 12.16 4.38
N GLY A 63 3.14 12.52 4.22
CA GLY A 63 2.44 13.52 5.00
C GLY A 63 0.99 13.11 5.21
N ALA A 64 0.07 13.73 4.48
CA ALA A 64 -1.37 13.49 4.64
C ALA A 64 -1.86 12.26 3.88
N ILE A 65 -1.17 11.85 2.81
CA ILE A 65 -1.53 10.75 1.94
C ILE A 65 -0.54 9.62 2.20
N LYS A 66 -1.02 8.57 2.85
CA LYS A 66 -0.21 7.38 3.15
C LYS A 66 0.01 6.53 1.91
N GLY A 67 -0.95 6.51 1.00
CA GLY A 67 -0.91 5.73 -0.22
C GLY A 67 -0.75 4.25 0.09
N ILE A 68 0.31 3.64 -0.45
CA ILE A 68 0.50 2.19 -0.32
C ILE A 68 0.80 1.78 1.11
N ASP A 69 1.27 2.68 1.98
CA ASP A 69 1.55 2.41 3.40
C ASP A 69 0.31 1.91 4.17
N ASN A 70 -0.90 2.17 3.67
CA ASN A 70 -2.13 1.59 4.21
C ASN A 70 -2.22 0.06 4.05
N LEU A 71 -1.45 -0.53 3.12
CA LEU A 71 -1.46 -1.97 2.82
C LEU A 71 -0.25 -2.72 3.41
N MET A 72 0.53 -2.02 4.23
CA MET A 72 1.88 -2.40 4.63
C MET A 72 1.92 -3.02 6.03
N HIS A 73 0.89 -3.83 6.32
CA HIS A 73 0.80 -4.59 7.56
C HIS A 73 1.50 -5.94 7.45
N ASP A 74 2.04 -6.45 8.56
CA ASP A 74 2.72 -7.74 8.62
C ASP A 74 1.77 -8.87 8.21
N GLY A 75 2.08 -9.54 7.09
CA GLY A 75 1.25 -10.62 6.53
C GLY A 75 0.19 -10.17 5.53
N MET A 76 -0.04 -8.87 5.38
CA MET A 76 -0.94 -8.32 4.36
C MET A 76 -0.29 -8.31 2.98
N THR A 77 0.91 -7.74 2.89
CA THR A 77 1.66 -7.63 1.63
C THR A 77 2.84 -8.59 1.61
N LYS A 78 2.87 -9.47 0.59
CA LYS A 78 3.93 -10.47 0.36
C LYS A 78 4.94 -10.03 -0.69
N ARG A 79 4.56 -9.17 -1.64
CA ARG A 79 5.44 -8.72 -2.72
C ARG A 79 5.08 -7.32 -3.15
N LEU A 80 6.10 -6.50 -3.42
CA LEU A 80 5.95 -5.17 -3.99
C LEU A 80 6.81 -5.07 -5.25
N ILE A 81 6.18 -4.70 -6.36
CA ILE A 81 6.84 -4.48 -7.65
C ILE A 81 6.67 -3.00 -7.98
N THR A 82 7.78 -2.26 -8.08
CA THR A 82 7.73 -0.82 -8.33
C THR A 82 8.91 -0.31 -9.15
N GLY A 83 8.72 0.76 -9.91
CA GLY A 83 9.81 1.45 -10.62
C GLY A 83 10.60 2.41 -9.73
N SER A 84 10.02 2.87 -8.61
CA SER A 84 10.67 3.82 -7.71
C SER A 84 10.22 3.60 -6.28
N PHE A 85 11.17 3.73 -5.34
CA PHE A 85 10.90 3.75 -3.90
C PHE A 85 11.33 5.09 -3.28
N ILE A 86 11.34 6.14 -4.08
CA ILE A 86 11.75 7.47 -3.63
C ILE A 86 10.55 8.09 -2.92
N ASN A 87 10.71 8.30 -1.62
CA ASN A 87 9.73 9.03 -0.84
C ASN A 87 10.46 10.23 -0.19
N PRO A 88 10.08 11.47 -0.52
CA PRO A 88 10.73 12.65 0.03
C PRO A 88 10.47 12.74 1.55
N PRO A 89 11.37 13.39 2.32
CA PRO A 89 11.09 13.72 3.71
C PRO A 89 9.79 14.53 3.80
N ASP A 90 9.07 14.37 4.90
CA ASP A 90 7.89 15.17 5.21
C ASP A 90 8.31 16.65 5.15
N PRO A 91 7.63 17.48 4.33
CA PRO A 91 8.03 18.87 4.14
C PRO A 91 7.84 19.73 5.39
N LYS A 92 7.05 19.29 6.38
CA LYS A 92 6.80 19.99 7.63
C LYS A 92 7.73 19.54 8.75
N THR A 93 7.95 18.24 8.88
CA THR A 93 8.73 17.67 10.00
C THR A 93 10.17 17.34 9.62
N GLY A 94 10.47 17.24 8.32
CA GLY A 94 11.76 16.76 7.81
C GLY A 94 11.99 15.27 8.07
N GLU A 95 11.02 14.59 8.67
CA GLU A 95 11.12 13.16 8.95
C GLU A 95 11.07 12.40 7.64
N ARG A 96 12.03 11.50 7.47
CA ARG A 96 11.87 10.48 6.42
C ARG A 96 10.67 9.62 6.78
N PRO A 97 9.93 9.10 5.79
CA PRO A 97 8.88 8.14 6.08
C PRO A 97 9.48 7.07 6.97
N GLY A 98 8.74 6.67 7.99
CA GLY A 98 9.11 5.55 8.84
C GLY A 98 9.50 4.41 7.94
N ARG A 99 10.81 4.23 7.72
CA ARG A 99 11.36 3.29 6.77
C ARG A 99 11.07 1.94 7.37
N TRP A 100 9.91 1.35 7.11
CA TRP A 100 9.59 -0.04 7.43
C TRP A 100 10.42 -0.57 8.61
N VAL A 101 10.32 0.11 9.76
CA VAL A 101 11.25 -0.13 10.86
C VAL A 101 10.72 -1.36 11.53
N ARG A 102 11.41 -2.48 11.31
CA ARG A 102 11.14 -3.80 11.90
C ARG A 102 10.85 -3.66 13.40
N SER A 103 9.63 -3.96 13.81
CA SER A 103 9.34 -4.35 15.19
C SER A 103 9.21 -5.87 15.27
N GLY A 104 10.31 -6.61 15.14
CA GLY A 104 10.35 -8.03 15.54
C GLY A 104 11.12 -9.00 14.63
N PRO A 105 11.35 -10.25 15.09
CA PRO A 105 12.28 -11.18 14.47
C PRO A 105 11.65 -12.16 13.46
N THR A 106 10.34 -12.15 13.22
CA THR A 106 9.65 -13.30 12.60
C THR A 106 8.59 -12.95 11.54
N ARG A 107 9.01 -12.55 10.33
CA ARG A 107 8.45 -12.98 9.01
C ARG A 107 9.22 -12.29 7.88
N SER A 108 9.27 -12.93 6.71
CA SER A 108 10.03 -12.52 5.53
C SER A 108 9.54 -11.17 4.98
N ARG A 109 10.45 -10.24 4.70
CA ARG A 109 10.18 -9.00 3.94
C ARG A 109 9.33 -9.32 2.71
N PRO A 110 8.37 -8.45 2.30
CA PRO A 110 7.83 -8.57 0.96
C PRO A 110 8.99 -8.54 -0.02
N THR A 111 8.98 -9.45 -1.00
CA THR A 111 10.02 -9.40 -2.05
C THR A 111 9.83 -8.10 -2.81
N VAL A 112 10.78 -7.18 -2.70
CA VAL A 112 10.73 -5.91 -3.43
C VAL A 112 11.49 -6.10 -4.73
N PHE A 113 10.80 -5.92 -5.86
CA PHE A 113 11.41 -5.84 -7.18
C PHE A 113 11.41 -4.37 -7.61
N ILE A 114 12.60 -3.78 -7.69
CA ILE A 114 12.81 -2.44 -8.23
C ILE A 114 13.39 -2.61 -9.63
N SER A 115 12.65 -2.19 -10.65
CA SER A 115 13.19 -2.10 -12.02
C SER A 115 13.98 -0.80 -12.12
N ALA A 116 15.31 -0.89 -12.01
CA ALA A 116 16.20 0.22 -12.36
C ALA A 116 16.37 0.23 -13.89
N SER A 117 15.89 1.29 -14.54
CA SER A 117 16.27 1.65 -15.91
C SER A 117 17.48 2.59 -15.87
#